data_AF-A0A833A0T7-F1
#
_entry.id   AF-A0A833A0T7-F1
#
_cell.length_a   1.000
_cell.length_b   1.000
_cell.length_c   1.000
_cell.angle_alpha   90.00
_cell.angle_beta   90.00
_cell.angle_gamma   90.00
#
_symmetry.space_group_name_H-M   'P 1'
#
loop_
_entity.id
_entity.type
_entity.pdbx_description
1 polymer ?
#
loop_
_entity_poly.entity_id
_entity_poly.type
_entity_poly.pdbx_seq_one_letter_code
_entity_poly.pdbx_strand_id
1 'polypeptide(L)'
;MVVDLGFELSYLLGDVLGRGVEVRGYSFEPERGLLCVEAEVEGLGARRACVEVKPCKGLREEAKWVRCVSKTLAHAGGLAERLARLLAGGEV
;
A
#
# COMPACT_ATOMS: atom_id res chain seq x y z
N MET A 1 2.68 19.42 -5.60
CA MET A 1 2.05 18.25 -6.26
C MET A 1 1.51 17.37 -5.15
N VAL A 2 0.20 17.13 -5.15
CA VAL A 2 -0.43 16.18 -4.23
C VAL A 2 -0.01 14.80 -4.71
N VAL A 3 0.66 14.03 -3.86
CA VAL A 3 1.00 12.64 -4.19
C VAL A 3 -0.31 11.86 -4.14
N ASP A 4 -0.78 11.39 -5.30
CA ASP A 4 -1.90 10.46 -5.36
C ASP A 4 -1.37 9.07 -5.00
N LEU A 5 -1.44 8.76 -3.71
CA LEU A 5 -0.97 7.50 -3.16
C LEU A 5 -1.77 6.31 -3.73
N GLY A 6 -3.04 6.52 -4.10
CA GLY A 6 -3.87 5.47 -4.69
C GLY A 6 -3.37 5.07 -6.07
N PHE A 7 -3.02 6.05 -6.90
CA PHE A 7 -2.39 5.80 -8.20
C PHE A 7 -1.02 5.12 -8.06
N GLU A 8 -0.16 5.62 -7.17
CA GLU A 8 1.18 5.05 -6.94
C GLU A 8 1.11 3.59 -6.47
N LEU A 9 0.21 3.29 -5.52
CA LEU A 9 -0.03 1.94 -5.05
C LEU A 9 -0.58 1.04 -6.16
N SER A 10 -1.54 1.51 -6.95
CA SER A 10 -2.11 0.73 -8.06
C SER A 10 -1.03 0.32 -9.05
N TYR A 11 -0.15 1.26 -9.41
CA TYR A 11 0.97 1.02 -10.31
C TYR A 11 1.98 0.03 -9.72
N LEU A 12 2.48 0.27 -8.51
CA LEU A 12 3.49 -0.58 -7.86
C LEU A 12 2.98 -2.01 -7.62
N LEU A 13 1.74 -2.15 -7.15
CA LEU A 13 1.15 -3.45 -6.88
C LEU A 13 0.87 -4.23 -8.16
N GLY A 14 0.44 -3.54 -9.23
CA GLY A 14 0.23 -4.15 -10.53
C GLY A 14 1.53 -4.65 -11.16
N ASP A 15 2.62 -3.87 -11.05
CA ASP A 15 3.96 -4.26 -11.50
C ASP A 15 4.43 -5.54 -10.79
N VAL A 16 4.33 -5.58 -9.47
CA VAL A 16 4.73 -6.76 -8.68
C VAL A 16 3.87 -8.00 -8.99
N LEU A 17 2.55 -7.84 -9.12
CA LEU A 17 1.63 -8.97 -9.34
C LEU A 17 1.55 -9.41 -10.80
N GLY A 18 2.14 -8.65 -11.72
CA GLY A 18 2.07 -8.88 -13.17
C GLY A 18 0.65 -8.87 -13.72
N ARG A 19 -0.26 -8.09 -13.12
CA ARG A 19 -1.69 -8.03 -13.47
C ARG A 19 -2.32 -6.70 -13.06
N GLY A 20 -3.53 -6.43 -13.55
CA GLY A 20 -4.27 -5.22 -13.18
C GLY A 20 -4.58 -5.13 -11.67
N VAL A 21 -4.27 -3.99 -11.06
CA VAL A 21 -4.65 -3.65 -9.68
C VAL A 21 -5.21 -2.23 -9.65
N GLU A 22 -6.42 -2.07 -9.14
CA GLU A 22 -7.07 -0.76 -8.98
C GLU A 22 -7.34 -0.49 -7.49
N VAL A 23 -6.61 0.44 -6.89
CA VAL A 23 -6.82 0.82 -5.48
C VAL A 23 -8.08 1.68 -5.36
N ARG A 24 -9.07 1.15 -4.63
CA ARG A 24 -10.35 1.82 -4.32
C ARG A 24 -10.25 2.72 -3.10
N GLY A 25 -9.36 2.38 -2.17
CA GLY A 25 -9.18 3.12 -0.93
C GLY A 25 -7.95 2.67 -0.16
N TYR A 26 -7.50 3.52 0.75
CA TYR A 26 -6.45 3.19 1.69
C TYR A 26 -6.70 3.91 3.02
N SER A 27 -6.18 3.35 4.10
CA SER A 27 -6.21 3.94 5.44
C SER A 27 -4.90 3.70 6.15
N PHE A 28 -4.52 4.62 7.03
CA PHE A 28 -3.32 4.52 7.84
C PHE A 28 -3.68 4.61 9.31
N GLU A 29 -3.20 3.66 10.11
CA GLU A 29 -3.29 3.68 11.58
C GLU A 29 -1.96 4.20 12.16
N PRO A 30 -1.87 5.48 12.58
CA PRO A 30 -0.61 6.09 12.97
C PRO A 30 0.06 5.43 14.17
N GLU A 31 -0.73 5.04 15.17
CA GLU A 31 -0.24 4.44 16.41
C GLU A 31 0.45 3.09 16.15
N ARG A 32 0.03 2.38 15.11
CA ARG A 32 0.56 1.07 14.72
C ARG A 32 1.53 1.17 13.54
N GLY A 33 1.50 2.28 12.80
CA GLY A 33 2.20 2.41 11.53
C GLY A 33 1.62 1.49 10.47
N LEU A 34 0.33 1.14 10.53
CA LEU A 34 -0.28 0.15 9.66
C LEU A 34 -0.94 0.85 8.46
N LEU A 35 -0.52 0.51 7.25
CA LEU A 35 -1.18 0.92 6.01
C LEU A 35 -2.10 -0.21 5.54
N CYS A 36 -3.39 0.05 5.45
CA CYS A 36 -4.37 -0.84 4.84
C CYS A 36 -4.77 -0.32 3.46
N VAL A 37 -4.83 -1.21 2.48
CA VAL A 37 -5.19 -0.92 1.09
C VAL A 37 -6.34 -1.82 0.67
N GLU A 38 -7.34 -1.22 0.05
CA GLU A 38 -8.49 -1.88 -0.57
C GLU A 38 -8.35 -1.73 -2.08
N ALA A 39 -8.27 -2.84 -2.80
CA ALA A 39 -8.01 -2.85 -4.22
C ALA A 39 -8.80 -3.95 -4.95
N GLU A 40 -9.20 -3.67 -6.19
CA GLU A 40 -9.68 -4.67 -7.12
C GLU A 40 -8.48 -5.28 -7.84
N VAL A 41 -8.30 -6.60 -7.73
CA VAL A 41 -7.19 -7.32 -8.36
C VAL A 41 -7.72 -8.20 -9.48
N GLU A 42 -7.16 -8.05 -10.68
CA GLU A 42 -7.55 -8.81 -11.86
C GLU A 42 -7.46 -10.33 -11.60
N GLY A 43 -8.57 -11.03 -11.85
CA GLY A 43 -8.70 -12.47 -11.63
C GLY A 43 -8.85 -12.91 -10.16
N LEU A 44 -8.79 -12.00 -9.19
CA LEU A 44 -8.98 -12.29 -7.75
C LEU A 44 -10.13 -11.49 -7.12
N GLY A 45 -10.61 -10.44 -7.78
CA GLY A 45 -11.71 -9.58 -7.32
C GLY A 45 -11.28 -8.57 -6.25
N ALA A 46 -12.24 -8.10 -5.46
CA ALA A 46 -12.00 -7.17 -4.36
C ALA A 46 -11.16 -7.79 -3.24
N ARG A 47 -10.04 -7.15 -2.92
CA ARG A 47 -9.07 -7.59 -1.91
C ARG A 47 -8.73 -6.44 -0.96
N ARG A 48 -8.43 -6.81 0.28
CA ARG A 48 -7.91 -5.88 1.29
C ARG A 48 -6.70 -6.49 1.96
N ALA A 49 -5.64 -5.71 2.11
CA ALA A 49 -4.42 -6.11 2.80
C ALA A 49 -3.89 -4.96 3.65
N CYS A 50 -3.20 -5.30 4.74
CA CYS A 50 -2.57 -4.31 5.59
C CYS A 50 -1.10 -4.67 5.82
N VAL A 51 -0.22 -3.67 5.77
CA VAL A 51 1.22 -3.82 5.95
C VAL A 51 1.73 -2.81 6.96
N GLU A 52 2.68 -3.22 7.79
CA GLU A 52 3.31 -2.32 8.75
C GLU A 52 4.43 -1.51 8.07
N VAL A 53 4.28 -0.18 8.10
CA VAL A 53 5.23 0.82 7.64
C VAL A 53 5.90 1.45 8.86
N LYS A 54 6.77 0.68 9.52
CA LYS A 54 7.45 1.08 10.77
C LYS A 54 8.03 2.51 10.76
N PRO A 55 8.68 2.99 9.68
CA PRO A 55 9.23 4.35 9.64
C PRO A 55 8.19 5.47 9.77
N CYS A 56 6.93 5.18 9.45
CA CYS A 56 5.84 6.16 9.46
C CYS A 56 5.00 6.13 10.73
N LYS A 57 5.36 5.27 11.71
CA LYS A 57 4.66 5.15 13.00
C LYS A 57 4.67 6.49 13.74
N GLY A 58 3.51 6.87 14.29
CA GLY A 58 3.30 8.11 15.03
C GLY A 58 2.98 9.34 14.16
N LEU A 59 3.00 9.22 12.82
CA LEU A 59 2.64 10.32 11.92
C LEU A 59 1.12 10.47 11.81
N ARG A 60 0.56 11.44 12.54
CA ARG A 60 -0.89 11.70 12.58
C ARG A 60 -1.39 12.65 11.50
N GLU A 61 -0.51 13.47 10.93
CA GLU A 61 -0.87 14.43 9.89
C GLU A 61 -0.89 13.75 8.53
N GLU A 62 -1.99 13.89 7.79
CA GLU A 62 -2.24 13.16 6.54
C GLU A 62 -1.11 13.34 5.52
N ALA A 63 -0.78 14.59 5.22
CA ALA A 63 0.27 14.93 4.26
C ALA A 63 1.65 14.36 4.66
N LYS A 64 1.94 14.27 5.97
CA LYS A 64 3.22 13.74 6.46
C LYS A 64 3.30 12.24 6.31
N TRP A 65 2.25 11.51 6.68
CA TRP A 65 2.28 10.06 6.58
C TRP A 65 2.17 9.60 5.12
N VAL A 66 1.36 10.25 4.27
CA VAL A 66 1.29 9.96 2.83
C VAL A 66 2.67 10.10 2.19
N ARG A 67 3.38 11.20 2.49
CA ARG A 67 4.74 11.42 2.00
C ARG A 67 5.74 10.41 2.54
N CYS A 68 5.61 10.00 3.80
CA CYS A 68 6.46 8.98 4.41
C CYS A 68 6.23 7.61 3.76
N VAL A 69 4.97 7.22 3.55
CA VAL A 69 4.60 5.94 2.94
C VAL A 69 5.08 5.88 1.50
N SER A 70 4.81 6.91 0.69
CA SER A 70 5.27 6.97 -0.71
C SER A 70 6.80 6.83 -0.80
N LYS A 71 7.55 7.59 0.02
CA LYS A 71 9.01 7.43 0.11
C LYS A 71 9.43 6.03 0.54
N THR A 72 8.73 5.45 1.52
CA THR A 72 9.08 4.13 2.04
C THR A 72 8.80 3.05 1.00
N LEU A 73 7.69 3.12 0.27
CA LEU A 73 7.37 2.19 -0.82
C LEU A 73 8.38 2.30 -1.97
N ALA A 74 8.80 3.52 -2.32
CA ALA A 74 9.78 3.74 -3.39
C ALA A 74 11.20 3.25 -3.04
N HIS A 75 11.59 3.28 -1.76
CA HIS A 75 12.96 2.96 -1.32
C HIS A 75 13.11 1.62 -0.59
N ALA A 76 12.05 1.10 0.03
CA ALA A 76 12.05 -0.19 0.71
C ALA A 76 11.42 -1.25 -0.20
N GLY A 77 12.24 -1.82 -1.10
CA GLY A 77 11.78 -2.72 -2.17
C GLY A 77 10.83 -3.84 -1.72
N GLY A 78 11.04 -4.41 -0.52
CA GLY A 78 10.21 -5.51 -0.03
C GLY A 78 8.81 -5.12 0.48
N LEU A 79 8.50 -3.84 0.68
CA LEU A 79 7.23 -3.44 1.32
C LEU A 79 6.06 -3.49 0.34
N ALA A 80 6.26 -2.99 -0.88
CA ALA A 80 5.30 -3.14 -1.98
C ALA A 80 5.11 -4.61 -2.35
N GLU A 81 6.19 -5.39 -2.40
CA GLU A 81 6.13 -6.84 -2.64
C GLU A 81 5.31 -7.57 -1.59
N ARG A 82 5.53 -7.26 -0.32
CA ARG A 82 4.78 -7.87 0.78
C ARG A 82 3.30 -7.53 0.71
N LEU A 83 2.97 -6.27 0.44
CA LEU A 83 1.59 -5.82 0.30
C LEU A 83 0.88 -6.50 -0.89
N ALA A 84 1.56 -6.59 -2.04
CA ALA A 84 1.09 -7.31 -3.21
C ALA A 84 0.81 -8.79 -2.92
N ARG A 85 1.73 -9.50 -2.26
CA ARG A 85 1.55 -10.92 -1.89
C ARG A 85 0.35 -11.12 -0.96
N LEU A 86 0.17 -10.22 0.02
CA LEU A 86 -0.99 -10.25 0.90
C LEU A 86 -2.31 -10.05 0.12
N LEU A 87 -2.34 -9.11 -0.83
CA LEU A 87 -3.51 -8.91 -1.70
C LEU A 87 -3.78 -10.15 -2.56
N ALA A 88 -2.75 -10.82 -3.06
CA ALA A 88 -2.87 -12.06 -3.82
C ALA A 88 -3.35 -13.26 -2.98
N GLY A 89 -3.47 -13.11 -1.65
CA GLY A 89 -3.88 -14.19 -0.74
C GLY A 89 -2.74 -15.11 -0.30
N GLY A 90 -1.48 -14.67 -0.45
CA GLY A 90 -0.36 -15.34 0.18
C GLY A 90 -0.39 -15.10 1.68
N GLU A 91 -0.57 -16.16 2.47
CA GLU A 91 -0.28 -16.16 3.90
C GLU A 91 1.21 -15.88 4.13
N VAL A 92 1.51 -15.09 5.18
CA VAL A 92 2.88 -14.77 5.63
C VAL A 92 3.28 -15.76 6.70
#